data_AF-A0A3A8QDN8-F1
#
_entry.id   AF-A0A3A8QDN8-F1
#
_cell.length_a   1.000
_cell.length_b   1.000
_cell.length_c   1.000
_cell.angle_alpha   90.00
_cell.angle_beta   90.00
_cell.angle_gamma   90.00
#
_symmetry.space_group_name_H-M   'P 1'
#
loop_
_entity.id
_entity.type
_entity.pdbx_description
1 polymer ?
#
loop_
_entity_poly.entity_id
_entity_poly.type
_entity_poly.pdbx_seq_one_letter_code
_entity_poly.pdbx_strand_id
1 'polypeptide(L)'
;MPPVPRWSWFSALLMGALCACGAPAPSGDTPALSARLQAAREAILADTCFRERPDGAGCEWGEFAYDPGAFTMRHDSGEAILVIDDFPSLPPRALRYQNRLRGYFRVDGQGRLAPVPFSWRLPATLLRTLQSFATPDFVPAEHLRTLAVPLRETYPVQAAQSAGHGSFVFSLLVETNPHQPLVLLDTLSFTAFAPEEFCDGSGTPESLERLRAKASVVAEELRGLMAAQGVRYVNLSSGVTLDSVRQDWSASCQGPLPGDGVLRGKLGAYAPIYAALFHTPGVFTAQSAIDAADPEDNPFDFASEAFPNRLRVGFFTVLESGLDAEGRGAHEGLGGWPGRANVDLYVNTGVLPQRPFEYNRTPLLQVDAFGMDLLPITRATTSWVAPLALSRFIHARSAHFAGQEMSDALIRQVLGRMLPPRCEDLPGGVCLYQDPLLHGQTEGVRLGYRPREYTAP
;
A
#
# COMPACT_ATOMS: atom_id res chain seq x y z
N MET A 1 37.64 45.80 -41.16
CA MET A 1 37.48 45.75 -39.69
C MET A 1 36.10 45.18 -39.38
N PRO A 2 36.01 44.35 -38.32
CA PRO A 2 35.07 43.25 -38.18
C PRO A 2 33.68 43.67 -37.66
N PRO A 3 32.66 42.79 -37.77
CA PRO A 3 31.28 43.11 -37.46
C PRO A 3 30.96 43.07 -35.96
N VAL A 4 30.03 43.94 -35.57
CA VAL A 4 29.43 44.05 -34.24
C VAL A 4 28.52 42.83 -33.97
N PRO A 5 28.64 42.13 -32.84
CA PRO A 5 27.77 41.00 -32.53
C PRO A 5 26.43 41.48 -31.96
N ARG A 6 25.34 40.93 -32.52
CA ARG A 6 23.98 41.01 -32.02
C ARG A 6 23.88 40.30 -30.67
N TRP A 7 23.50 41.02 -29.62
CA TRP A 7 23.16 40.42 -28.33
C TRP A 7 21.69 39.97 -28.30
N SER A 8 21.55 38.74 -27.84
CA SER A 8 20.36 37.89 -27.80
C SER A 8 19.35 38.37 -26.76
N TRP A 9 18.10 38.58 -27.19
CA TRP A 9 16.92 38.72 -26.34
C TRP A 9 16.43 37.32 -25.95
N PHE A 10 17.04 36.73 -24.91
CA PHE A 10 16.53 35.54 -24.23
C PHE A 10 17.06 35.55 -22.80
N SER A 11 16.39 36.29 -21.90
CA SER A 11 16.54 36.19 -20.44
C SER A 11 15.50 37.07 -19.73
N ALA A 12 14.25 36.59 -19.66
CA ALA A 12 13.25 37.11 -18.72
C ALA A 12 12.13 36.07 -18.54
N LEU A 13 12.49 34.85 -18.11
CA LEU A 13 11.53 33.79 -17.77
C LEU A 13 12.23 32.81 -16.83
N LEU A 14 12.51 33.25 -15.60
CA LEU A 14 12.93 32.40 -14.48
C LEU A 14 13.10 33.31 -13.25
N MET A 15 12.01 33.51 -12.50
CA MET A 15 11.95 33.91 -11.07
C MET A 15 10.47 33.85 -10.66
N GLY A 16 9.91 32.65 -10.76
CA GLY A 16 8.52 32.35 -10.42
C GLY A 16 8.38 30.91 -9.92
N ALA A 17 9.41 30.39 -9.24
CA ALA A 17 9.25 29.20 -8.41
C ALA A 17 8.56 29.66 -7.12
N LEU A 18 7.22 29.74 -7.18
CA LEU A 18 6.39 29.77 -6.00
C LEU A 18 6.75 28.51 -5.20
N CYS A 19 7.42 28.70 -4.07
CA CYS A 19 7.44 27.72 -3.00
C CYS A 19 5.98 27.38 -2.68
N ALA A 20 5.49 26.26 -3.22
CA ALA A 20 4.31 25.59 -2.73
C ALA A 20 4.64 24.98 -1.36
N CYS A 21 4.91 25.83 -0.37
CA CYS A 21 4.86 25.46 1.02
C CYS A 21 3.39 25.19 1.32
N GLY A 22 3.00 23.92 1.31
CA GLY A 22 1.70 23.50 1.83
C GLY A 22 1.51 24.13 3.20
N ALA A 23 0.34 24.70 3.45
CA ALA A 23 0.01 25.22 4.78
C ALA A 23 0.29 24.11 5.81
N PRO A 24 0.97 24.42 6.94
CA PRO A 24 1.25 23.42 7.96
C PRO A 24 -0.05 22.75 8.40
N ALA A 25 -0.03 21.43 8.56
CA ALA A 25 -1.16 20.70 9.11
C ALA A 25 -1.60 21.34 10.44
N PRO A 26 -2.92 21.43 10.71
CA PRO A 26 -3.41 22.02 11.95
C PRO A 26 -2.82 21.28 13.16
N SER A 27 -2.33 22.04 14.14
CA SER A 27 -1.80 21.49 15.40
C SER A 27 -2.83 20.56 16.05
N GLY A 28 -2.39 19.34 16.40
CA GLY A 28 -3.25 18.26 16.87
C GLY A 28 -4.13 18.59 18.09
N ASP A 29 -3.68 19.47 18.98
CA ASP A 29 -4.40 19.80 20.20
C ASP A 29 -5.35 20.98 20.02
N THR A 30 -6.52 20.71 19.44
CA THR A 30 -7.66 21.64 19.56
C THR A 30 -8.50 21.26 20.79
N PRO A 31 -9.05 22.23 21.53
CA PRO A 31 -9.95 21.93 22.66
C PRO A 31 -11.12 20.99 22.29
N ALA A 32 -11.59 21.08 21.04
CA ALA A 32 -12.61 20.20 20.51
C ALA A 32 -12.15 18.75 20.35
N LEU A 33 -10.91 18.50 19.90
CA LEU A 33 -10.35 17.15 19.82
C LEU A 33 -10.11 16.58 21.22
N SER A 34 -9.54 17.36 22.14
CA SER A 34 -9.29 16.92 23.52
C SER A 34 -10.59 16.52 24.24
N ALA A 35 -11.67 17.31 24.09
CA ALA A 35 -12.98 16.97 24.66
C ALA A 35 -13.56 15.68 24.05
N ARG A 36 -13.40 15.49 22.73
CA ARG A 36 -13.85 14.25 22.04
C ARG A 36 -13.06 13.03 22.52
N LEU A 37 -11.74 13.15 22.68
CA LEU A 37 -10.87 12.10 23.21
C LEU A 37 -11.29 11.70 24.63
N GLN A 38 -11.53 12.67 25.50
CA GLN A 38 -11.94 12.41 26.88
C GLN A 38 -13.30 11.70 26.92
N ALA A 39 -14.29 12.19 26.16
CA ALA A 39 -15.61 11.56 26.10
C ALA A 39 -15.56 10.13 25.54
N ALA A 40 -14.76 9.89 24.49
CA ALA A 40 -14.53 8.55 23.94
C ALA A 40 -13.90 7.62 24.99
N ARG A 41 -12.85 8.08 25.68
CA ARG A 41 -12.18 7.30 26.72
C ARG A 41 -13.13 6.91 27.84
N GLU A 42 -13.92 7.85 28.35
CA GLU A 42 -14.93 7.60 29.39
C GLU A 42 -15.96 6.56 28.94
N ALA A 43 -16.47 6.68 27.70
CA ALA A 43 -17.43 5.74 27.14
C ALA A 43 -16.85 4.32 27.00
N ILE A 44 -15.61 4.19 26.52
CA ILE A 44 -14.93 2.88 26.40
C ILE A 44 -14.77 2.24 27.78
N LEU A 45 -14.28 2.99 28.77
CA LEU A 45 -14.04 2.44 30.11
C LEU A 45 -15.33 2.08 30.86
N ALA A 46 -16.44 2.72 30.50
CA ALA A 46 -17.78 2.40 31.01
C ALA A 46 -18.40 1.17 30.35
N ASP A 47 -17.90 0.71 29.20
CA ASP A 47 -18.38 -0.49 28.51
C ASP A 47 -17.83 -1.78 29.14
N THR A 48 -18.29 -2.04 30.36
CA THR A 48 -17.84 -3.20 31.13
C THR A 48 -18.36 -4.52 30.57
N CYS A 49 -19.40 -4.49 29.72
CA CYS A 49 -20.00 -5.70 29.16
C CYS A 49 -19.00 -6.48 28.32
N PHE A 50 -18.32 -5.80 27.38
CA PHE A 50 -17.31 -6.41 26.52
C PHE A 50 -15.95 -6.61 27.21
N ARG A 51 -15.67 -5.84 28.26
CA ARG A 51 -14.43 -5.98 29.04
C ARG A 51 -14.43 -7.20 29.97
N GLU A 52 -15.56 -7.48 30.61
CA GLU A 52 -15.64 -8.43 31.74
C GLU A 52 -16.35 -9.74 31.40
N ARG A 53 -17.02 -9.82 30.24
CA ARG A 53 -17.77 -11.01 29.82
C ARG A 53 -17.31 -11.48 28.45
N PRO A 54 -17.39 -12.79 28.18
CA PRO A 54 -17.27 -13.28 26.82
C PRO A 54 -18.33 -12.63 25.92
N ASP A 55 -17.93 -12.21 24.72
CA ASP A 55 -18.81 -11.69 23.68
C ASP A 55 -20.06 -12.59 23.54
N GLY A 56 -21.23 -12.09 23.96
CA GLY A 56 -22.42 -12.92 24.10
C GLY A 56 -23.75 -12.16 24.02
N ALA A 57 -24.85 -12.91 24.09
CA ALA A 57 -26.22 -12.38 24.07
C ALA A 57 -26.50 -11.57 25.34
N GLY A 58 -26.35 -10.24 25.25
CA GLY A 58 -26.58 -9.32 26.37
C GLY A 58 -25.82 -8.00 26.25
N CYS A 59 -24.73 -7.96 25.48
CA CYS A 59 -24.02 -6.72 25.18
C CYS A 59 -24.62 -6.01 23.95
N GLU A 60 -24.52 -4.68 23.90
CA GLU A 60 -25.07 -3.86 22.81
C GLU A 60 -24.17 -3.95 21.56
N TRP A 61 -24.68 -4.60 20.52
CA TRP A 61 -24.04 -4.68 19.21
C TRP A 61 -24.69 -3.71 18.23
N GLY A 62 -23.87 -3.09 17.39
CA GLY A 62 -24.31 -2.39 16.18
C GLY A 62 -23.97 -3.19 14.93
N GLU A 63 -24.82 -3.09 13.93
CA GLU A 63 -24.51 -3.48 12.55
C GLU A 63 -24.41 -2.20 11.72
N PHE A 64 -23.30 -2.04 11.01
CA PHE A 64 -23.02 -0.85 10.22
C PHE A 64 -22.58 -1.26 8.83
N ALA A 65 -23.45 -1.00 7.85
CA ALA A 65 -23.14 -1.23 6.45
C ALA A 65 -22.04 -0.27 5.99
N TYR A 66 -21.04 -0.80 5.28
CA TYR A 66 -20.09 0.01 4.55
C TYR A 66 -20.82 0.77 3.44
N ASP A 67 -20.66 2.09 3.46
CA ASP A 67 -21.21 3.00 2.48
C ASP A 67 -20.07 3.72 1.74
N PRO A 68 -19.83 3.42 0.45
CA PRO A 68 -18.89 4.18 -0.38
C PRO A 68 -19.22 5.68 -0.44
N GLY A 69 -20.49 6.07 -0.23
CA GLY A 69 -20.94 7.45 -0.12
C GLY A 69 -20.39 8.19 1.10
N ALA A 70 -19.82 7.49 2.08
CA ALA A 70 -19.12 8.08 3.22
C ALA A 70 -17.77 8.72 2.83
N PHE A 71 -17.27 8.52 1.60
CA PHE A 71 -16.06 9.17 1.11
C PHE A 71 -16.21 10.70 1.09
N THR A 72 -15.45 11.40 1.94
CA THR A 72 -15.57 12.85 2.13
C THR A 72 -14.25 13.51 2.50
N MET A 73 -13.13 13.09 1.92
CA MET A 73 -11.82 13.72 2.20
C MET A 73 -11.82 15.21 1.85
N ARG A 74 -11.44 16.08 2.81
CA ARG A 74 -11.27 17.52 2.53
C ARG A 74 -10.08 17.78 1.62
N HIS A 75 -8.97 17.10 1.89
CA HIS A 75 -7.73 17.19 1.12
C HIS A 75 -7.55 15.91 0.33
N ASP A 76 -8.17 15.87 -0.85
CA ASP A 76 -8.06 14.79 -1.82
C ASP A 76 -7.15 15.25 -2.97
N SER A 77 -6.08 14.50 -3.27
CA SER A 77 -5.21 14.78 -4.41
C SER A 77 -5.86 14.49 -5.77
N GLY A 78 -7.00 13.81 -5.79
CA GLY A 78 -7.67 13.29 -6.99
C GLY A 78 -7.03 12.01 -7.54
N GLU A 79 -6.01 11.48 -6.86
CA GLU A 79 -5.21 10.34 -7.31
C GLU A 79 -5.23 9.24 -6.24
N ALA A 80 -6.01 8.19 -6.49
CA ALA A 80 -6.22 7.12 -5.54
C ALA A 80 -5.12 6.06 -5.59
N ILE A 81 -4.93 5.38 -4.44
CA ILE A 81 -4.14 4.16 -4.31
C ILE A 81 -5.09 2.96 -4.37
N LEU A 82 -4.88 2.07 -5.34
CA LEU A 82 -5.49 0.74 -5.37
C LEU A 82 -4.62 -0.21 -4.54
N VAL A 83 -5.21 -0.82 -3.52
CA VAL A 83 -4.59 -1.85 -2.71
C VAL A 83 -5.19 -3.19 -3.10
N ILE A 84 -4.36 -4.07 -3.69
CA ILE A 84 -4.77 -5.42 -4.06
C ILE A 84 -4.14 -6.38 -3.06
N ASP A 85 -4.97 -6.97 -2.19
CA ASP A 85 -4.50 -7.84 -1.12
C ASP A 85 -5.64 -8.73 -0.60
N ASP A 86 -5.36 -9.55 0.43
CA ASP A 86 -6.33 -10.40 1.12
C ASP A 86 -7.28 -9.54 1.96
N PHE A 87 -8.46 -9.27 1.40
CA PHE A 87 -9.55 -8.55 2.03
C PHE A 87 -10.82 -9.42 1.96
N PRO A 88 -10.91 -10.53 2.71
CA PRO A 88 -12.15 -11.29 2.81
C PRO A 88 -13.25 -10.47 3.50
N SER A 89 -12.83 -9.55 4.39
CA SER A 89 -13.64 -8.55 5.09
C SER A 89 -12.82 -7.27 5.31
N LEU A 90 -13.49 -6.15 5.61
CA LEU A 90 -12.81 -4.92 6.01
C LEU A 90 -12.43 -4.97 7.51
N PRO A 91 -11.17 -4.69 7.88
CA PRO A 91 -10.75 -4.72 9.28
C PRO A 91 -11.43 -3.58 10.08
N PRO A 92 -11.66 -3.72 11.39
CA PRO A 92 -12.29 -2.66 12.20
C PRO A 92 -11.61 -1.28 12.08
N ARG A 93 -10.28 -1.22 11.97
CA ARG A 93 -9.56 0.05 11.72
C ARG A 93 -10.01 0.79 10.46
N ALA A 94 -10.50 0.08 9.44
CA ALA A 94 -10.96 0.70 8.20
C ALA A 94 -12.17 1.59 8.41
N LEU A 95 -12.98 1.33 9.45
CA LEU A 95 -14.12 2.16 9.83
C LEU A 95 -13.70 3.58 10.24
N ARG A 96 -12.57 3.74 10.96
CA ARG A 96 -12.02 5.06 11.29
C ARG A 96 -11.65 5.85 10.03
N TYR A 97 -11.24 5.15 8.98
CA TYR A 97 -10.80 5.76 7.73
C TYR A 97 -11.84 5.64 6.61
N GLN A 98 -13.09 5.30 6.92
CA GLN A 98 -14.15 5.10 5.92
C GLN A 98 -14.30 6.31 4.98
N ASN A 99 -14.06 7.51 5.52
CA ASN A 99 -14.11 8.77 4.78
C ASN A 99 -13.00 8.92 3.72
N ARG A 100 -12.03 8.01 3.71
CA ARG A 100 -10.90 7.93 2.78
C ARG A 100 -11.02 6.75 1.80
N LEU A 101 -12.00 5.86 2.01
CA LEU A 101 -12.22 4.68 1.18
C LEU A 101 -13.21 5.02 0.08
N ARG A 102 -12.72 5.12 -1.17
CA ARG A 102 -13.59 5.33 -2.34
C ARG A 102 -14.41 4.09 -2.70
N GLY A 103 -13.91 2.92 -2.34
CA GLY A 103 -14.65 1.68 -2.54
C GLY A 103 -13.89 0.45 -2.08
N TYR A 104 -14.63 -0.64 -1.94
CA TYR A 104 -14.15 -1.99 -1.65
C TYR A 104 -14.78 -2.94 -2.67
N PHE A 105 -13.93 -3.63 -3.42
CA PHE A 105 -14.33 -4.38 -4.62
C PHE A 105 -13.81 -5.82 -4.58
N ARG A 106 -14.49 -6.70 -5.31
CA ARG A 106 -14.08 -8.08 -5.56
C ARG A 106 -14.46 -8.47 -6.99
N VAL A 107 -13.73 -9.44 -7.54
CA VAL A 107 -14.06 -10.09 -8.80
C VAL A 107 -15.03 -11.25 -8.55
N ASP A 108 -16.15 -11.30 -9.28
CA ASP A 108 -17.12 -12.38 -9.20
C ASP A 108 -16.72 -13.61 -10.07
N GLY A 109 -17.50 -14.69 -10.01
CA GLY A 109 -17.27 -15.91 -10.82
C GLY A 109 -17.38 -15.73 -12.34
N GLN A 110 -17.75 -14.54 -12.82
CA GLN A 110 -17.77 -14.19 -14.24
C GLN A 110 -16.57 -13.33 -14.64
N GLY A 111 -15.67 -13.00 -13.70
CA GLY A 111 -14.56 -12.10 -13.92
C GLY A 111 -14.95 -10.62 -13.86
N ARG A 112 -16.17 -10.29 -13.41
CA ARG A 112 -16.64 -8.89 -13.32
C ARG A 112 -16.27 -8.31 -11.99
N LEU A 113 -15.87 -7.04 -11.99
CA LEU A 113 -15.48 -6.35 -10.77
C LEU A 113 -16.69 -5.57 -10.23
N ALA A 114 -17.05 -5.81 -8.97
CA ALA A 114 -18.21 -5.17 -8.34
C ALA A 114 -17.90 -4.71 -6.91
N PRO A 115 -18.58 -3.65 -6.42
CA PRO A 115 -18.54 -3.29 -5.01
C PRO A 115 -19.00 -4.47 -4.14
N VAL A 116 -18.34 -4.69 -3.01
CA VAL A 116 -18.71 -5.74 -2.06
C VAL A 116 -19.68 -5.18 -1.02
N PRO A 117 -20.93 -5.69 -0.93
CA PRO A 117 -21.81 -5.39 0.19
C PRO A 117 -21.17 -5.92 1.48
N PHE A 118 -20.92 -5.04 2.43
CA PHE A 118 -20.24 -5.39 3.67
C PHE A 118 -20.87 -4.66 4.85
N SER A 119 -20.96 -5.32 6.01
CA SER A 119 -21.37 -4.71 7.26
C SER A 119 -20.37 -5.07 8.36
N TRP A 120 -19.93 -4.08 9.13
CA TRP A 120 -19.26 -4.34 10.40
C TRP A 120 -20.31 -4.68 11.45
N ARG A 121 -20.06 -5.76 12.20
CA ARG A 121 -20.79 -6.05 13.43
C ARG A 121 -19.85 -5.83 14.61
N LEU A 122 -20.03 -4.72 15.33
CA LEU A 122 -19.14 -4.27 16.39
C LEU A 122 -19.92 -3.85 17.64
N PRO A 123 -19.29 -3.86 18.83
CA PRO A 123 -19.81 -3.17 20.01
C PRO A 123 -20.23 -1.74 19.67
N ALA A 124 -21.42 -1.32 20.12
CA ALA A 124 -21.97 -0.02 19.73
C ALA A 124 -21.08 1.16 20.18
N THR A 125 -20.43 1.05 21.35
CA THR A 125 -19.48 2.06 21.84
C THR A 125 -18.20 2.10 21.01
N LEU A 126 -17.66 0.94 20.59
CA LEU A 126 -16.53 0.87 19.66
C LEU A 126 -16.90 1.56 18.34
N LEU A 127 -18.02 1.18 17.73
CA LEU A 127 -18.52 1.75 16.48
C LEU A 127 -18.61 3.28 16.55
N ARG A 128 -19.33 3.82 17.55
CA ARG A 128 -19.47 5.27 17.75
C ARG A 128 -18.12 5.97 17.93
N THR A 129 -17.21 5.34 18.66
CA THR A 129 -15.86 5.88 18.87
C THR A 129 -15.09 5.99 17.55
N LEU A 130 -15.02 4.90 16.78
CA LEU A 130 -14.30 4.88 15.49
C LEU A 130 -14.86 5.91 14.51
N GLN A 131 -16.19 5.98 14.39
CA GLN A 131 -16.87 6.94 13.51
C GLN A 131 -16.66 8.40 13.93
N SER A 132 -16.54 8.68 15.23
CA SER A 132 -16.32 10.05 15.72
C SER A 132 -15.00 10.67 15.25
N PHE A 133 -14.05 9.85 14.80
CA PHE A 133 -12.76 10.28 14.24
C PHE A 133 -12.67 10.10 12.71
N ALA A 134 -13.71 9.57 12.07
CA ALA A 134 -13.82 9.46 10.60
C ALA A 134 -14.30 10.79 9.98
N THR A 135 -13.60 11.88 10.27
CA THR A 135 -13.97 13.24 9.80
C THR A 135 -13.39 13.55 8.42
N PRO A 136 -13.97 14.50 7.66
CA PRO A 136 -13.38 14.97 6.40
C PRO A 136 -11.92 15.40 6.50
N ASP A 137 -11.54 16.00 7.64
CA ASP A 137 -10.15 16.30 7.97
C ASP A 137 -9.41 15.04 8.42
N PHE A 138 -8.17 14.89 7.96
CA PHE A 138 -7.31 13.83 8.41
C PHE A 138 -6.85 14.10 9.86
N VAL A 139 -7.17 13.16 10.75
CA VAL A 139 -6.68 13.14 12.12
C VAL A 139 -5.57 12.09 12.22
N PRO A 140 -4.31 12.47 12.50
CA PRO A 140 -3.23 11.49 12.69
C PRO A 140 -3.53 10.51 13.81
N ALA A 141 -3.20 9.23 13.63
CA ALA A 141 -3.41 8.18 14.63
C ALA A 141 -2.70 8.50 15.95
N GLU A 142 -1.48 9.05 15.92
CA GLU A 142 -0.73 9.38 17.15
C GLU A 142 -1.45 10.41 18.03
N HIS A 143 -2.28 11.30 17.46
CA HIS A 143 -3.09 12.24 18.25
C HIS A 143 -4.19 11.51 19.05
N LEU A 144 -4.51 10.28 18.69
CA LEU A 144 -5.53 9.45 19.34
C LEU A 144 -4.93 8.40 20.30
N ARG A 145 -3.60 8.40 20.48
CA ARG A 145 -2.84 7.37 21.23
C ARG A 145 -3.41 7.02 22.59
N THR A 146 -3.99 8.01 23.28
CA THR A 146 -4.60 7.82 24.61
C THR A 146 -5.79 6.85 24.63
N LEU A 147 -6.39 6.54 23.47
CA LEU A 147 -7.48 5.59 23.30
C LEU A 147 -7.01 4.15 22.98
N ALA A 148 -5.78 3.98 22.49
CA ALA A 148 -5.30 2.70 21.96
C ALA A 148 -5.32 1.57 23.01
N VAL A 149 -4.79 1.85 24.21
CA VAL A 149 -4.79 0.86 25.32
C VAL A 149 -6.21 0.55 25.81
N PRO A 150 -7.04 1.54 26.20
CA PRO A 150 -8.43 1.28 26.61
C PRO A 150 -9.23 0.46 25.60
N LEU A 151 -9.12 0.75 24.30
CA LEU A 151 -9.83 0.01 23.26
C LEU A 151 -9.36 -1.43 23.15
N ARG A 152 -8.05 -1.68 23.17
CA ARG A 152 -7.50 -3.03 23.07
C ARG A 152 -7.88 -3.90 24.27
N GLU A 153 -7.92 -3.32 25.46
CA GLU A 153 -8.31 -4.03 26.69
C GLU A 153 -9.81 -4.29 26.76
N THR A 154 -10.64 -3.37 26.23
CA THR A 154 -12.10 -3.49 26.26
C THR A 154 -12.64 -4.35 25.11
N TYR A 155 -11.98 -4.34 23.95
CA TYR A 155 -12.43 -5.01 22.72
C TYR A 155 -11.36 -5.93 22.11
N PRO A 156 -10.77 -6.87 22.87
CA PRO A 156 -9.64 -7.68 22.39
C PRO A 156 -10.01 -8.58 21.21
N VAL A 157 -11.25 -9.08 21.15
CA VAL A 157 -11.74 -9.92 20.05
C VAL A 157 -11.80 -9.13 18.74
N GLN A 158 -12.33 -7.90 18.78
CA GLN A 158 -12.41 -7.03 17.61
C GLN A 158 -11.02 -6.55 17.19
N ALA A 159 -10.10 -6.34 18.14
CA ALA A 159 -8.72 -6.04 17.80
C ALA A 159 -8.06 -7.17 16.98
N ALA A 160 -8.37 -8.43 17.30
CA ALA A 160 -7.87 -9.59 16.56
C ALA A 160 -8.45 -9.70 15.13
N GLN A 161 -9.64 -9.14 14.86
CA GLN A 161 -10.21 -9.08 13.50
C GLN A 161 -9.43 -8.17 12.55
N SER A 162 -8.55 -7.32 13.09
CA SER A 162 -7.60 -6.53 12.30
C SER A 162 -6.31 -7.30 11.97
N ALA A 163 -6.22 -8.59 12.28
CA ALA A 163 -5.17 -9.47 11.79
C ALA A 163 -5.46 -9.91 10.34
N GLY A 164 -4.42 -10.01 9.53
CA GLY A 164 -4.55 -10.39 8.11
C GLY A 164 -3.60 -9.57 7.26
N HIS A 165 -3.12 -10.17 6.16
CA HIS A 165 -2.09 -9.56 5.33
C HIS A 165 -2.55 -8.21 4.75
N GLY A 166 -3.74 -8.15 4.17
CA GLY A 166 -4.32 -6.92 3.61
C GLY A 166 -4.57 -5.84 4.66
N SER A 167 -4.96 -6.21 5.88
CA SER A 167 -5.12 -5.27 6.99
C SER A 167 -3.78 -4.60 7.37
N PHE A 168 -2.67 -5.35 7.38
CA PHE A 168 -1.34 -4.78 7.61
C PHE A 168 -0.91 -3.85 6.48
N VAL A 169 -1.08 -4.25 5.22
CA VAL A 169 -0.77 -3.42 4.06
C VAL A 169 -1.56 -2.12 4.08
N PHE A 170 -2.87 -2.21 4.33
CA PHE A 170 -3.73 -1.05 4.53
C PHE A 170 -3.19 -0.11 5.63
N SER A 171 -2.78 -0.69 6.76
CA SER A 171 -2.29 0.07 7.92
C SER A 171 -0.99 0.85 7.66
N LEU A 172 -0.17 0.39 6.70
CA LEU A 172 1.08 1.05 6.31
C LEU A 172 0.84 2.21 5.35
N LEU A 173 -0.21 2.13 4.53
CA LEU A 173 -0.52 3.15 3.51
C LEU A 173 -1.35 4.31 4.05
N VAL A 174 -2.34 4.02 4.89
CA VAL A 174 -3.43 4.97 5.20
C VAL A 174 -2.96 6.23 5.93
N GLU A 175 -1.98 6.12 6.84
CA GLU A 175 -1.41 7.27 7.56
C GLU A 175 -0.19 7.87 6.83
N THR A 176 0.50 7.07 6.02
CA THR A 176 1.69 7.53 5.29
C THR A 176 1.32 8.43 4.10
N ASN A 177 0.10 8.31 3.58
CA ASN A 177 -0.42 9.02 2.39
C ASN A 177 -1.72 9.78 2.70
N PRO A 178 -1.69 10.81 3.57
CA PRO A 178 -2.89 11.45 4.12
C PRO A 178 -3.71 12.25 3.09
N HIS A 179 -3.21 12.51 1.88
CA HIS A 179 -3.98 13.18 0.82
C HIS A 179 -4.44 12.22 -0.30
N GLN A 180 -4.09 10.94 -0.21
CA GLN A 180 -4.47 9.94 -1.20
C GLN A 180 -5.70 9.14 -0.73
N PRO A 181 -6.78 9.12 -1.52
CA PRO A 181 -7.86 8.16 -1.33
C PRO A 181 -7.39 6.72 -1.51
N LEU A 182 -8.09 5.79 -0.87
CA LEU A 182 -7.83 4.36 -1.02
C LEU A 182 -8.99 3.67 -1.73
N VAL A 183 -8.65 2.76 -2.62
CA VAL A 183 -9.55 1.79 -3.26
C VAL A 183 -9.05 0.42 -2.86
N LEU A 184 -9.91 -0.41 -2.27
CA LEU A 184 -9.54 -1.74 -1.82
C LEU A 184 -10.09 -2.77 -2.80
N LEU A 185 -9.24 -3.71 -3.20
CA LEU A 185 -9.61 -4.82 -4.05
C LEU A 185 -9.11 -6.11 -3.42
N ASP A 186 -10.02 -7.06 -3.22
CA ASP A 186 -9.66 -8.39 -2.75
C ASP A 186 -8.78 -9.15 -3.76
N THR A 187 -8.12 -10.20 -3.31
CA THR A 187 -7.08 -10.91 -4.06
C THR A 187 -7.60 -11.42 -5.42
N LEU A 188 -6.79 -11.23 -6.45
CA LEU A 188 -7.05 -11.72 -7.81
C LEU A 188 -6.55 -13.16 -7.95
N SER A 189 -7.36 -14.13 -7.55
CA SER A 189 -7.07 -15.56 -7.75
C SER A 189 -8.10 -16.24 -8.65
N PHE A 190 -7.63 -17.06 -9.58
CA PHE A 190 -8.50 -17.89 -10.42
C PHE A 190 -9.40 -18.82 -9.60
N THR A 191 -9.00 -19.21 -8.39
CA THR A 191 -9.85 -20.02 -7.49
C THR A 191 -11.13 -19.30 -7.08
N ALA A 192 -11.13 -17.97 -7.12
CA ALA A 192 -12.30 -17.14 -6.80
C ALA A 192 -13.17 -16.85 -8.03
N PHE A 193 -12.57 -16.44 -9.16
CA PHE A 193 -13.32 -15.89 -10.30
C PHE A 193 -13.41 -16.81 -11.53
N ALA A 194 -12.64 -17.90 -11.58
CA ALA A 194 -12.68 -18.88 -12.67
C ALA A 194 -12.40 -20.31 -12.15
N PRO A 195 -13.09 -20.78 -11.08
CA PRO A 195 -12.74 -22.03 -10.42
C PRO A 195 -12.88 -23.25 -11.34
N GLU A 196 -13.87 -23.26 -12.23
CA GLU A 196 -14.08 -24.38 -13.16
C GLU A 196 -12.97 -24.47 -14.21
N GLU A 197 -12.62 -23.35 -14.84
CA GLU A 197 -11.52 -23.29 -15.82
C GLU A 197 -10.16 -23.51 -15.16
N PHE A 198 -10.00 -23.03 -13.92
CA PHE A 198 -8.79 -23.26 -13.14
C PHE A 198 -8.62 -24.73 -12.80
N CYS A 199 -9.68 -25.44 -12.40
CA CYS A 199 -9.64 -26.85 -12.02
C CYS A 199 -9.76 -27.83 -13.20
N ASP A 200 -9.82 -27.35 -14.44
CA ASP A 200 -9.67 -28.19 -15.63
C ASP A 200 -8.21 -28.68 -15.76
N GLY A 201 -7.97 -29.94 -15.41
CA GLY A 201 -6.65 -30.57 -15.41
C GLY A 201 -6.14 -31.02 -16.78
N SER A 202 -6.92 -30.84 -17.85
CA SER A 202 -6.55 -31.33 -19.20
C SER A 202 -5.33 -30.63 -19.79
N GLY A 203 -5.16 -29.33 -19.48
CA GLY A 203 -4.06 -28.51 -19.99
C GLY A 203 -4.05 -28.32 -21.51
N THR A 204 -5.18 -28.58 -22.19
CA THR A 204 -5.26 -28.36 -23.64
C THR A 204 -5.18 -26.87 -23.97
N PRO A 205 -4.73 -26.50 -25.20
CA PRO A 205 -4.73 -25.10 -25.64
C PRO A 205 -6.09 -24.42 -25.46
N GLU A 206 -7.18 -25.12 -25.77
CA GLU A 206 -8.54 -24.62 -25.62
C GLU A 206 -8.93 -24.38 -24.15
N SER A 207 -8.46 -25.23 -23.23
CA SER A 207 -8.67 -25.07 -21.79
C SER A 207 -7.96 -23.82 -21.25
N LEU A 208 -6.67 -23.69 -21.58
CA LEU A 208 -5.87 -22.55 -21.17
C LEU A 208 -6.38 -21.23 -21.77
N GLU A 209 -6.89 -21.26 -23.00
CA GLU A 209 -7.46 -20.07 -23.64
C GLU A 209 -8.76 -19.63 -22.98
N ARG A 210 -9.62 -20.54 -22.51
CA ARG A 210 -10.80 -20.16 -21.71
C ARG A 210 -10.39 -19.46 -20.40
N LEU A 211 -9.38 -19.98 -19.71
CA LEU A 211 -8.86 -19.36 -18.48
C LEU A 211 -8.25 -17.98 -18.76
N ARG A 212 -7.49 -17.83 -19.85
CA ARG A 212 -6.94 -16.54 -20.30
C ARG A 212 -8.03 -15.56 -20.70
N ALA A 213 -9.12 -16.02 -21.32
CA ALA A 213 -10.26 -15.18 -21.64
C ALA A 213 -10.91 -14.59 -20.38
N LYS A 214 -11.06 -15.39 -19.30
CA LYS A 214 -11.51 -14.90 -17.99
C LYS A 214 -10.58 -13.84 -17.42
N ALA A 215 -9.27 -14.09 -17.45
CA ALA A 215 -8.27 -13.10 -17.01
C ALA A 215 -8.33 -11.80 -17.84
N SER A 216 -8.65 -11.90 -19.14
CA SER A 216 -8.79 -10.74 -20.03
C SER A 216 -10.01 -9.88 -19.66
N VAL A 217 -11.13 -10.51 -19.29
CA VAL A 217 -12.30 -9.78 -18.76
C VAL A 217 -11.92 -9.05 -17.49
N VAL A 218 -11.26 -9.72 -16.54
CA VAL A 218 -10.78 -9.09 -15.30
C VAL A 218 -9.83 -7.92 -15.59
N ALA A 219 -8.93 -8.07 -16.56
CA ALA A 219 -8.00 -7.03 -16.97
C ALA A 219 -8.72 -5.76 -17.49
N GLU A 220 -9.76 -5.92 -18.32
CA GLU A 220 -10.55 -4.76 -18.78
C GLU A 220 -11.33 -4.11 -17.63
N GLU A 221 -11.94 -4.91 -16.75
CA GLU A 221 -12.67 -4.42 -15.57
C GLU A 221 -11.73 -3.68 -14.60
N LEU A 222 -10.49 -4.16 -14.42
CA LEU A 222 -9.46 -3.48 -13.65
C LEU A 222 -9.11 -2.11 -14.24
N ARG A 223 -8.93 -2.00 -15.56
CA ARG A 223 -8.68 -0.71 -16.21
C ARG A 223 -9.86 0.24 -16.06
N GLY A 224 -11.08 -0.29 -16.20
CA GLY A 224 -12.31 0.44 -15.95
C GLY A 224 -12.39 0.97 -14.52
N LEU A 225 -12.13 0.12 -13.52
CA LEU A 225 -12.08 0.52 -12.11
C LEU A 225 -11.04 1.60 -11.88
N MET A 226 -9.81 1.41 -12.37
CA MET A 226 -8.72 2.36 -12.18
C MET A 226 -9.07 3.73 -12.76
N ALA A 227 -9.66 3.76 -13.96
CA ALA A 227 -10.14 5.01 -14.56
C ALA A 227 -11.28 5.64 -13.76
N ALA A 228 -12.31 4.87 -13.40
CA ALA A 228 -13.50 5.36 -12.69
C ALA A 228 -13.19 5.89 -11.29
N GLN A 229 -12.23 5.28 -10.60
CA GLN A 229 -11.86 5.65 -9.23
C GLN A 229 -10.68 6.63 -9.15
N GLY A 230 -10.10 7.02 -10.30
CA GLY A 230 -8.93 7.91 -10.36
C GLY A 230 -7.66 7.26 -9.79
N VAL A 231 -7.51 5.94 -9.93
CA VAL A 231 -6.32 5.21 -9.47
C VAL A 231 -5.13 5.60 -10.32
N ARG A 232 -4.06 6.06 -9.66
CA ARG A 232 -2.75 6.35 -10.27
C ARG A 232 -1.60 5.57 -9.62
N TYR A 233 -1.90 4.90 -8.52
CA TYR A 233 -0.96 4.16 -7.71
C TYR A 233 -1.54 2.79 -7.40
N VAL A 234 -0.78 1.73 -7.59
CA VAL A 234 -1.15 0.38 -7.19
C VAL A 234 -0.12 -0.13 -6.20
N ASN A 235 -0.60 -0.63 -5.07
CA ASN A 235 0.19 -1.47 -4.18
C ASN A 235 -0.15 -2.93 -4.43
N LEU A 236 0.82 -3.71 -4.88
CA LEU A 236 0.72 -5.17 -5.02
C LEU A 236 1.74 -5.83 -4.08
N SER A 237 1.28 -6.21 -2.89
CA SER A 237 2.12 -6.84 -1.86
C SER A 237 2.15 -8.37 -1.98
N SER A 238 1.95 -8.89 -3.19
CA SER A 238 1.91 -10.30 -3.54
C SER A 238 2.48 -10.54 -4.94
N GLY A 239 2.59 -11.82 -5.32
CA GLY A 239 2.97 -12.28 -6.65
C GLY A 239 2.37 -13.66 -6.91
N VAL A 240 2.28 -14.05 -8.18
CA VAL A 240 1.78 -15.36 -8.59
C VAL A 240 2.92 -16.10 -9.29
N THR A 241 3.30 -17.23 -8.71
CA THR A 241 4.37 -18.13 -9.16
C THR A 241 3.82 -19.52 -9.46
N LEU A 242 4.62 -20.39 -10.08
CA LEU A 242 4.27 -21.79 -10.26
C LEU A 242 3.92 -22.47 -8.92
N ASP A 243 4.67 -22.18 -7.87
CA ASP A 243 4.43 -22.72 -6.52
C ASP A 243 3.08 -22.26 -5.96
N SER A 244 2.72 -20.98 -6.15
CA SER A 244 1.41 -20.49 -5.72
C SER A 244 0.27 -21.16 -6.49
N VAL A 245 0.42 -21.35 -7.81
CA VAL A 245 -0.57 -22.06 -8.65
C VAL A 245 -0.71 -23.52 -8.21
N ARG A 246 0.39 -24.16 -7.82
CA ARG A 246 0.40 -25.52 -7.26
C ARG A 246 -0.37 -25.58 -5.94
N GLN A 247 -0.12 -24.64 -5.03
CA GLN A 247 -0.81 -24.53 -3.74
C GLN A 247 -2.31 -24.27 -3.93
N ASP A 248 -2.68 -23.33 -4.81
CA ASP A 248 -4.06 -23.01 -5.14
C ASP A 248 -4.81 -24.23 -5.71
N TRP A 249 -4.15 -24.99 -6.60
CA TRP A 249 -4.71 -26.24 -7.12
C TRP A 249 -4.96 -27.24 -5.99
N SER A 250 -3.96 -27.52 -5.16
CA SER A 250 -4.08 -28.48 -4.05
C SER A 250 -5.13 -28.08 -3.02
N ALA A 251 -5.35 -26.78 -2.81
CA ALA A 251 -6.33 -26.26 -1.87
C ALA A 251 -7.76 -26.28 -2.42
N SER A 252 -7.94 -26.09 -3.74
CA SER A 252 -9.26 -25.75 -4.32
C SER A 252 -9.81 -26.79 -5.30
N CYS A 253 -8.95 -27.55 -5.98
CA CYS A 253 -9.35 -28.44 -7.05
C CYS A 253 -9.49 -29.89 -6.58
N GLN A 254 -10.50 -30.57 -7.09
CA GLN A 254 -10.67 -32.01 -6.88
C GLN A 254 -9.83 -32.76 -7.92
N GLY A 255 -9.02 -33.72 -7.47
CA GLY A 255 -8.25 -34.61 -8.34
C GLY A 255 -6.74 -34.50 -8.16
N PRO A 256 -5.97 -35.30 -8.94
CA PRO A 256 -4.51 -35.30 -8.86
C PRO A 256 -3.94 -33.97 -9.34
N LEU A 257 -2.80 -33.58 -8.78
CA LEU A 257 -2.04 -32.41 -9.22
C LEU A 257 -1.53 -32.60 -10.66
N PRO A 258 -1.83 -31.69 -11.60
CA PRO A 258 -1.31 -31.74 -12.96
C PRO A 258 0.20 -31.58 -13.00
N GLY A 259 0.82 -32.01 -14.10
CA GLY A 259 2.24 -31.76 -14.33
C GLY A 259 2.54 -30.27 -14.52
N ASP A 260 3.78 -29.86 -14.22
CA ASP A 260 4.20 -28.45 -14.20
C ASP A 260 3.93 -27.71 -15.51
N GLY A 261 4.00 -28.37 -16.68
CA GLY A 261 3.65 -27.74 -17.97
C GLY A 261 2.20 -27.21 -18.03
N VAL A 262 1.26 -27.93 -17.41
CA VAL A 262 -0.15 -27.48 -17.31
C VAL A 262 -0.27 -26.33 -16.33
N LEU A 263 0.39 -26.42 -15.18
CA LEU A 263 0.39 -25.38 -14.15
C LEU A 263 1.04 -24.08 -14.64
N ARG A 264 2.13 -24.16 -15.42
CA ARG A 264 2.73 -23.02 -16.12
C ARG A 264 1.81 -22.42 -17.16
N GLY A 265 1.05 -23.25 -17.88
CA GLY A 265 -0.02 -22.78 -18.75
C GLY A 265 -1.06 -21.93 -18.01
N LYS A 266 -1.46 -22.37 -16.80
CA LYS A 266 -2.37 -21.63 -15.92
C LYS A 266 -1.72 -20.37 -15.35
N LEU A 267 -0.47 -20.43 -14.93
CA LEU A 267 0.32 -19.27 -14.53
C LEU A 267 0.37 -18.21 -15.63
N GLY A 268 0.67 -18.62 -16.87
CA GLY A 268 0.69 -17.74 -18.04
C GLY A 268 -0.67 -17.16 -18.40
N ALA A 269 -1.78 -17.73 -17.91
CA ALA A 269 -3.11 -17.16 -18.12
C ALA A 269 -3.34 -15.88 -17.29
N TYR A 270 -2.54 -15.60 -16.25
CA TYR A 270 -2.60 -14.33 -15.51
C TYR A 270 -2.04 -13.13 -16.27
N ALA A 271 -1.34 -13.33 -17.39
CA ALA A 271 -0.64 -12.26 -18.11
C ALA A 271 -1.51 -11.03 -18.44
N PRO A 272 -2.80 -11.15 -18.84
CA PRO A 272 -3.65 -9.99 -19.07
C PRO A 272 -3.86 -9.11 -17.83
N ILE A 273 -4.01 -9.73 -16.65
CA ILE A 273 -4.19 -9.02 -15.36
C ILE A 273 -2.92 -8.23 -15.04
N TYR A 274 -1.76 -8.87 -15.12
CA TYR A 274 -0.48 -8.20 -14.87
C TYR A 274 -0.19 -7.08 -15.88
N ALA A 275 -0.58 -7.24 -17.15
CA ALA A 275 -0.51 -6.17 -18.13
C ALA A 275 -1.42 -4.97 -17.75
N ALA A 276 -2.62 -5.22 -17.22
CA ALA A 276 -3.46 -4.14 -16.70
C ALA A 276 -2.79 -3.43 -15.51
N LEU A 277 -2.18 -4.16 -14.58
CA LEU A 277 -1.53 -3.54 -13.41
C LEU A 277 -0.24 -2.79 -13.75
N PHE A 278 0.57 -3.29 -14.70
CA PHE A 278 1.93 -2.80 -14.90
C PHE A 278 2.14 -1.99 -16.19
N HIS A 279 1.13 -1.95 -17.07
CA HIS A 279 1.20 -1.28 -18.36
C HIS A 279 -0.04 -0.44 -18.67
N THR A 280 -0.90 -0.17 -17.68
CA THR A 280 -1.95 0.86 -17.84
C THR A 280 -1.29 2.24 -17.88
N PRO A 281 -1.59 3.07 -18.90
CA PRO A 281 -0.99 4.40 -19.01
C PRO A 281 -1.26 5.29 -17.79
N GLY A 282 -0.21 5.91 -17.27
CA GLY A 282 -0.31 6.82 -16.12
C GLY A 282 -0.70 6.13 -14.81
N VAL A 283 -0.48 4.82 -14.68
CA VAL A 283 -0.64 4.09 -13.42
C VAL A 283 0.70 3.50 -13.02
N PHE A 284 1.20 3.87 -11.85
CA PHE A 284 2.42 3.34 -11.27
C PHE A 284 2.12 2.20 -10.29
N THR A 285 2.92 1.15 -10.31
CA THR A 285 2.74 -0.01 -9.44
C THR A 285 4.01 -0.34 -8.66
N ALA A 286 3.89 -0.39 -7.33
CA ALA A 286 4.89 -0.98 -6.46
C ALA A 286 4.54 -2.44 -6.16
N GLN A 287 5.41 -3.36 -6.57
CA GLN A 287 5.26 -4.80 -6.35
C GLN A 287 6.27 -5.27 -5.30
N SER A 288 5.85 -6.09 -4.34
CA SER A 288 6.77 -6.81 -3.47
C SER A 288 7.63 -7.77 -4.29
N ALA A 289 8.95 -7.64 -4.21
CA ALA A 289 9.85 -8.59 -4.86
C ALA A 289 9.87 -9.94 -4.13
N ILE A 290 10.21 -11.00 -4.86
CA ILE A 290 10.44 -12.35 -4.33
C ILE A 290 11.81 -12.88 -4.79
N ASP A 291 12.30 -13.93 -4.13
CA ASP A 291 13.52 -14.61 -4.58
C ASP A 291 13.21 -15.59 -5.71
N ALA A 292 12.93 -15.02 -6.89
CA ALA A 292 12.59 -15.76 -8.08
C ALA A 292 13.81 -16.49 -8.65
N ALA A 293 13.69 -17.81 -8.85
CA ALA A 293 14.78 -18.66 -9.34
C ALA A 293 14.94 -18.58 -10.85
N ASP A 294 13.82 -18.59 -11.58
CA ASP A 294 13.80 -18.56 -13.04
C ASP A 294 12.53 -17.89 -13.60
N PRO A 295 12.62 -17.31 -14.81
CA PRO A 295 11.52 -16.56 -15.41
C PRO A 295 10.37 -17.43 -15.96
N GLU A 296 10.53 -18.75 -16.06
CA GLU A 296 9.44 -19.64 -16.49
C GLU A 296 8.44 -19.87 -15.34
N ASP A 297 8.96 -20.04 -14.12
CA ASP A 297 8.17 -20.29 -12.92
C ASP A 297 7.71 -19.00 -12.22
N ASN A 298 8.31 -17.86 -12.55
CA ASN A 298 8.03 -16.56 -11.95
C ASN A 298 7.97 -15.42 -12.99
N PRO A 299 7.21 -15.57 -14.10
CA PRO A 299 7.28 -14.65 -15.24
C PRO A 299 6.90 -13.20 -14.90
N PHE A 300 6.19 -12.99 -13.79
CA PHE A 300 5.73 -11.69 -13.33
C PHE A 300 6.64 -11.08 -12.24
N ASP A 301 7.76 -11.70 -11.89
CA ASP A 301 8.68 -11.21 -10.84
C ASP A 301 10.07 -10.83 -11.39
N PHE A 302 10.34 -11.15 -12.66
CA PHE A 302 11.55 -10.75 -13.36
C PHE A 302 11.42 -9.38 -14.04
N ALA A 303 12.57 -8.75 -14.30
CA ALA A 303 12.64 -7.52 -15.09
C ALA A 303 12.06 -7.77 -16.48
N SER A 304 11.19 -6.87 -16.95
CA SER A 304 10.53 -7.01 -18.24
C SER A 304 10.18 -5.65 -18.82
N GLU A 305 10.53 -5.44 -20.08
CA GLU A 305 10.12 -4.24 -20.84
C GLU A 305 8.59 -4.17 -21.02
N ALA A 306 7.88 -5.30 -20.88
CA ALA A 306 6.43 -5.34 -20.94
C ALA A 306 5.75 -4.68 -19.72
N PHE A 307 6.51 -4.42 -18.65
CA PHE A 307 6.02 -3.88 -17.37
C PHE A 307 6.72 -2.56 -17.01
N PRO A 308 6.59 -1.51 -17.87
CA PRO A 308 7.39 -0.29 -17.76
C PRO A 308 7.01 0.60 -16.56
N ASN A 309 5.80 0.45 -16.02
CA ASN A 309 5.30 1.30 -14.92
C ASN A 309 5.39 0.59 -13.55
N ARG A 310 6.23 -0.42 -13.45
CA ARG A 310 6.37 -1.23 -12.24
C ARG A 310 7.72 -1.00 -11.57
N LEU A 311 7.71 -0.99 -10.24
CA LEU A 311 8.89 -1.09 -9.38
C LEU A 311 8.80 -2.35 -8.51
N ARG A 312 9.78 -3.26 -8.62
CA ARG A 312 9.94 -4.42 -7.73
C ARG A 312 10.75 -4.04 -6.50
N VAL A 313 10.18 -4.26 -5.33
CA VAL A 313 10.65 -3.69 -4.07
C VAL A 313 11.19 -4.78 -3.16
N GLY A 314 12.48 -4.69 -2.89
CA GLY A 314 13.17 -5.44 -1.84
C GLY A 314 13.30 -4.63 -0.56
N PHE A 315 13.86 -5.24 0.47
CA PHE A 315 14.25 -4.54 1.68
C PHE A 315 15.71 -4.77 2.01
N PHE A 316 16.29 -3.84 2.75
CA PHE A 316 17.49 -4.08 3.53
C PHE A 316 17.23 -3.62 4.96
N THR A 317 18.12 -3.97 5.88
CA THR A 317 17.94 -3.60 7.27
C THR A 317 19.23 -3.22 7.95
N VAL A 318 19.29 -1.95 8.34
CA VAL A 318 20.36 -1.35 9.12
C VAL A 318 19.76 -0.23 9.97
N LEU A 319 20.30 -0.02 11.16
CA LEU A 319 19.79 1.00 12.08
C LEU A 319 20.16 2.41 11.61
N GLU A 320 21.38 2.55 11.13
CA GLU A 320 21.94 3.76 10.53
C GLU A 320 22.50 3.36 9.17
N SER A 321 21.83 3.78 8.10
CA SER A 321 22.22 3.38 6.74
C SER A 321 23.44 4.11 6.22
N GLY A 322 23.75 5.29 6.77
CA GLY A 322 24.78 6.19 6.23
C GLY A 322 24.44 6.75 4.84
N LEU A 323 23.24 6.46 4.32
CA LEU A 323 22.75 6.95 3.03
C LEU A 323 22.17 8.35 3.19
N ASP A 324 22.40 9.20 2.21
CA ASP A 324 21.73 10.49 2.09
C ASP A 324 20.30 10.36 1.51
N ALA A 325 19.62 11.49 1.35
CA ALA A 325 18.24 11.55 0.86
C ALA A 325 18.08 11.09 -0.61
N GLU A 326 19.17 10.96 -1.36
CA GLU A 326 19.19 10.44 -2.73
C GLU A 326 19.68 8.99 -2.78
N GLY A 327 19.95 8.37 -1.62
CA GLY A 327 20.46 7.00 -1.53
C GLY A 327 21.97 6.89 -1.76
N ARG A 328 22.72 8.00 -1.71
CA ARG A 328 24.19 8.00 -1.87
C ARG A 328 24.86 7.79 -0.52
N GLY A 329 25.93 7.00 -0.49
CA GLY A 329 26.72 6.76 0.72
C GLY A 329 27.62 5.54 0.54
N ALA A 330 28.11 4.98 1.63
CA ALA A 330 28.82 3.71 1.59
C ALA A 330 27.81 2.56 1.47
N HIS A 331 27.82 1.86 0.34
CA HIS A 331 26.97 0.68 0.13
C HIS A 331 27.64 -0.63 0.57
N GLU A 332 28.93 -0.57 0.94
CA GLU A 332 29.67 -1.69 1.50
C GLU A 332 28.94 -2.26 2.73
N GLY A 333 28.52 -3.53 2.65
CA GLY A 333 27.80 -4.19 3.75
C GLY A 333 26.28 -4.00 3.76
N LEU A 334 25.70 -3.21 2.84
CA LEU A 334 24.26 -3.19 2.65
C LEU A 334 23.81 -4.46 1.90
N GLY A 335 23.30 -5.43 2.67
CA GLY A 335 22.70 -6.66 2.15
C GLY A 335 21.19 -6.49 1.95
N GLY A 336 20.73 -6.65 0.71
CA GLY A 336 19.31 -6.62 0.36
C GLY A 336 18.70 -8.02 0.20
N TRP A 337 17.39 -8.12 0.43
CA TRP A 337 16.57 -9.29 0.10
C TRP A 337 15.32 -8.88 -0.67
N PRO A 338 14.90 -9.64 -1.71
CA PRO A 338 15.56 -10.80 -2.33
C PRO A 338 16.82 -10.41 -3.11
N GLY A 339 17.46 -11.35 -3.81
CA GLY A 339 18.67 -11.07 -4.59
C GLY A 339 18.46 -9.99 -5.67
N ARG A 340 19.53 -9.25 -6.01
CA ARG A 340 19.48 -8.04 -6.84
C ARG A 340 18.86 -8.21 -8.23
N ALA A 341 18.93 -9.40 -8.82
CA ALA A 341 18.30 -9.67 -10.11
C ALA A 341 16.76 -9.47 -10.08
N ASN A 342 16.16 -9.62 -8.90
CA ASN A 342 14.73 -9.62 -8.68
C ASN A 342 14.20 -8.27 -8.13
N VAL A 343 15.08 -7.29 -7.95
CA VAL A 343 14.77 -6.04 -7.24
C VAL A 343 15.19 -4.82 -8.06
N ASP A 344 14.31 -3.82 -8.11
CA ASP A 344 14.60 -2.52 -8.71
C ASP A 344 15.00 -1.48 -7.64
N LEU A 345 14.45 -1.61 -6.43
CA LEU A 345 14.73 -0.75 -5.28
C LEU A 345 14.75 -1.55 -3.97
N TYR A 346 15.79 -1.38 -3.16
CA TYR A 346 15.79 -1.80 -1.75
C TYR A 346 15.50 -0.62 -0.83
N VAL A 347 14.61 -0.83 0.13
CA VAL A 347 14.24 0.19 1.11
C VAL A 347 14.62 -0.27 2.52
N ASN A 348 15.22 0.64 3.29
CA ASN A 348 15.59 0.35 4.68
C ASN A 348 14.34 0.22 5.55
N THR A 349 14.31 -0.82 6.36
CA THR A 349 13.24 -1.03 7.36
C THR A 349 13.65 -0.62 8.77
N GLY A 350 14.95 -0.58 9.07
CA GLY A 350 15.46 -0.42 10.44
C GLY A 350 15.15 -1.60 11.37
N VAL A 351 14.68 -2.73 10.83
CA VAL A 351 14.23 -3.91 11.58
C VAL A 351 15.33 -4.97 11.63
N LEU A 352 16.13 -5.02 12.70
CA LEU A 352 17.12 -6.09 12.86
C LEU A 352 16.51 -7.36 13.50
N PRO A 353 17.03 -8.57 13.18
CA PRO A 353 16.63 -9.82 13.84
C PRO A 353 16.92 -9.85 15.34
N GLN A 354 18.07 -9.29 15.75
CA GLN A 354 18.44 -9.02 17.14
C GLN A 354 18.71 -7.53 17.24
N ARG A 355 18.05 -6.86 18.18
CA ARG A 355 18.14 -5.40 18.31
C ARG A 355 18.73 -5.02 19.67
N PRO A 356 19.68 -4.08 19.73
CA PRO A 356 20.15 -3.51 20.99
C PRO A 356 19.10 -2.59 21.65
N PHE A 357 18.04 -2.24 20.92
CA PHE A 357 16.93 -1.38 21.36
C PHE A 357 15.65 -1.78 20.60
N GLU A 358 14.46 -1.43 21.10
CA GLU A 358 13.20 -1.92 20.50
C GLU A 358 12.99 -1.43 19.05
N TYR A 359 13.39 -0.21 18.71
CA TYR A 359 13.30 0.39 17.37
C TYR A 359 14.27 1.55 17.19
N ASN A 360 14.66 1.87 15.94
CA ASN A 360 15.46 3.05 15.63
C ASN A 360 14.61 4.34 15.76
N ARG A 361 15.21 5.52 15.55
CA ARG A 361 14.49 6.81 15.66
C ARG A 361 13.46 7.03 14.55
N THR A 362 13.56 6.31 13.44
CA THR A 362 12.73 6.49 12.25
C THR A 362 12.23 5.12 11.74
N PRO A 363 11.46 4.37 12.55
CA PRO A 363 11.01 3.04 12.16
C PRO A 363 9.89 3.13 11.12
N LEU A 364 9.68 2.05 10.37
CA LEU A 364 8.45 1.91 9.60
C LEU A 364 7.30 1.72 10.60
N LEU A 365 6.33 2.62 10.54
CA LEU A 365 5.17 2.65 11.43
C LEU A 365 3.95 2.06 10.73
N GLN A 366 3.21 1.24 11.47
CA GLN A 366 1.89 0.74 11.10
C GLN A 366 0.85 1.26 12.09
N VAL A 367 -0.38 1.39 11.63
CA VAL A 367 -1.50 1.73 12.50
C VAL A 367 -1.83 0.55 13.44
N ASP A 368 -2.33 0.82 14.63
CA ASP A 368 -2.85 -0.21 15.53
C ASP A 368 -4.17 -0.85 15.01
N ALA A 369 -4.72 -1.80 15.79
CA ALA A 369 -5.92 -2.57 15.39
C ALA A 369 -7.19 -1.73 15.15
N PHE A 370 -7.23 -0.49 15.64
CA PHE A 370 -8.42 0.37 15.60
C PHE A 370 -8.20 1.71 14.91
N GLY A 371 -6.97 2.04 14.53
CA GLY A 371 -6.68 3.37 14.02
C GLY A 371 -6.21 4.37 15.07
N MET A 372 -5.88 3.98 16.29
CA MET A 372 -5.72 4.94 17.39
C MET A 372 -4.29 5.23 17.77
N ASP A 373 -3.31 4.53 17.22
CA ASP A 373 -1.90 4.84 17.40
C ASP A 373 -1.07 4.33 16.22
N LEU A 374 0.17 4.76 16.15
CA LEU A 374 1.22 4.22 15.29
C LEU A 374 2.19 3.39 16.11
N LEU A 375 2.50 2.20 15.62
CA LEU A 375 3.41 1.25 16.24
C LEU A 375 4.51 0.87 15.25
N PRO A 376 5.78 0.77 15.68
CA PRO A 376 6.86 0.24 14.84
C PRO A 376 6.57 -1.20 14.40
N ILE A 377 6.88 -1.52 13.14
CA ILE A 377 6.90 -2.91 12.70
C ILE A 377 8.05 -3.68 13.38
N THR A 378 7.82 -4.95 13.66
CA THR A 378 8.78 -5.80 14.38
C THR A 378 9.49 -6.80 13.48
N ARG A 379 9.05 -6.98 12.23
CA ARG A 379 9.67 -7.88 11.24
C ARG A 379 9.76 -7.17 9.89
N ALA A 380 10.66 -7.61 9.02
CA ALA A 380 10.78 -7.10 7.65
C ALA A 380 10.31 -8.17 6.66
N THR A 381 9.44 -7.79 5.73
CA THR A 381 8.99 -8.60 4.59
C THR A 381 8.83 -7.66 3.39
N THR A 382 8.97 -8.16 2.16
CA THR A 382 8.80 -7.31 0.97
C THR A 382 7.37 -6.77 0.83
N SER A 383 6.38 -7.55 1.27
CA SER A 383 4.97 -7.14 1.30
C SER A 383 4.69 -5.93 2.20
N TRP A 384 5.48 -5.70 3.25
CA TRP A 384 5.37 -4.52 4.11
C TRP A 384 6.19 -3.33 3.61
N VAL A 385 7.15 -3.59 2.73
CA VAL A 385 8.07 -2.57 2.22
C VAL A 385 7.62 -2.02 0.86
N ALA A 386 6.87 -2.79 0.06
CA ALA A 386 6.22 -2.28 -1.14
C ALA A 386 5.31 -1.06 -0.87
N PRO A 387 4.47 -1.04 0.20
CA PRO A 387 3.74 0.15 0.64
C PRO A 387 4.62 1.38 0.91
N LEU A 388 5.79 1.17 1.51
CA LEU A 388 6.72 2.25 1.82
C LEU A 388 7.37 2.80 0.55
N ALA A 389 7.76 1.93 -0.38
CA ALA A 389 8.28 2.35 -1.68
C ALA A 389 7.22 3.11 -2.51
N LEU A 390 5.96 2.67 -2.47
CA LEU A 390 4.85 3.39 -3.09
C LEU A 390 4.68 4.79 -2.47
N SER A 391 4.71 4.86 -1.14
CA SER A 391 4.63 6.13 -0.41
C SER A 391 5.80 7.06 -0.74
N ARG A 392 7.00 6.50 -0.94
CA ARG A 392 8.19 7.25 -1.38
C ARG A 392 8.05 7.78 -2.79
N PHE A 393 7.42 7.03 -3.70
CA PHE A 393 7.09 7.47 -5.05
C PHE A 393 6.08 8.62 -5.03
N ILE A 394 5.00 8.49 -4.26
CA ILE A 394 4.00 9.56 -4.07
C ILE A 394 4.69 10.81 -3.52
N HIS A 395 5.54 10.68 -2.51
CA HIS A 395 6.33 11.79 -1.99
C HIS A 395 7.22 12.43 -3.06
N ALA A 396 7.95 11.64 -3.87
CA ALA A 396 8.79 12.16 -4.95
C ALA A 396 7.96 12.97 -5.96
N ARG A 397 6.79 12.44 -6.34
CA ARG A 397 5.84 13.09 -7.24
C ARG A 397 5.32 14.40 -6.66
N SER A 398 4.80 14.37 -5.44
CA SER A 398 4.28 15.57 -4.77
C SER A 398 5.34 16.63 -4.52
N ALA A 399 6.57 16.24 -4.16
CA ALA A 399 7.63 17.19 -3.81
C ALA A 399 8.27 17.87 -5.03
N HIS A 400 8.28 17.23 -6.20
CA HIS A 400 9.05 17.70 -7.36
C HIS A 400 8.21 17.92 -8.63
N PHE A 401 7.02 17.33 -8.71
CA PHE A 401 6.19 17.31 -9.91
C PHE A 401 4.71 17.62 -9.60
N ALA A 402 4.45 18.38 -8.53
CA ALA A 402 3.10 18.78 -8.14
C ALA A 402 2.35 19.46 -9.30
N GLY A 403 1.06 19.11 -9.45
CA GLY A 403 0.18 19.67 -10.47
C GLY A 403 0.37 19.11 -11.89
N GLN A 404 1.33 18.22 -12.11
CA GLN A 404 1.47 17.53 -13.40
C GLN A 404 0.60 16.27 -13.44
N GLU A 405 -0.15 16.07 -14.52
CA GLU A 405 -0.96 14.86 -14.72
C GLU A 405 -0.08 13.60 -14.78
N MET A 406 -0.50 12.53 -14.12
CA MET A 406 0.22 11.25 -14.17
C MET A 406 0.20 10.67 -15.58
N SER A 407 1.40 10.45 -16.13
CA SER A 407 1.65 9.82 -17.43
C SER A 407 2.88 8.93 -17.33
N ASP A 408 3.09 8.01 -18.26
CA ASP A 408 4.27 7.11 -18.26
C ASP A 408 5.59 7.90 -18.33
N ALA A 409 5.58 9.02 -19.06
CA ALA A 409 6.74 9.92 -19.12
C ALA A 409 7.04 10.56 -17.76
N LEU A 410 6.01 10.92 -17.00
CA LEU A 410 6.18 11.45 -15.65
C LEU A 410 6.56 10.35 -14.65
N ILE A 411 6.01 9.14 -14.76
CA ILE A 411 6.41 7.99 -13.95
C ILE A 411 7.92 7.75 -14.08
N ARG A 412 8.45 7.76 -15.31
CA ARG A 412 9.90 7.63 -15.55
C ARG A 412 10.71 8.77 -14.92
N GLN A 413 10.22 10.00 -14.94
CA GLN A 413 10.89 11.14 -14.29
C GLN A 413 10.91 11.00 -12.77
N VAL A 414 9.80 10.56 -12.16
CA VAL A 414 9.70 10.30 -10.72
C VAL A 414 10.63 9.16 -10.32
N LEU A 415 10.65 8.07 -11.09
CA LEU A 415 11.60 6.95 -10.89
C LEU A 415 13.05 7.41 -11.02
N GLY A 416 13.40 8.22 -12.01
CA GLY A 416 14.75 8.78 -12.15
C GLY A 416 15.17 9.68 -10.98
N ARG A 417 14.20 10.30 -10.27
CA ARG A 417 14.45 11.05 -9.04
C ARG A 417 14.67 10.14 -7.83
N MET A 418 13.98 9.00 -7.78
CA MET A 418 14.20 8.00 -6.74
C MET A 418 15.51 7.24 -6.98
N LEU A 419 15.82 6.88 -8.21
CA LEU A 419 16.94 6.02 -8.58
C LEU A 419 17.96 6.80 -9.41
N PRO A 420 18.60 7.86 -8.88
CA PRO A 420 19.54 8.65 -9.66
C PRO A 420 20.80 7.84 -10.01
N PRO A 421 21.39 8.05 -11.20
CA PRO A 421 22.65 7.42 -11.60
C PRO A 421 23.85 8.12 -10.96
N ARG A 422 23.94 8.10 -9.62
CA ARG A 422 24.96 8.81 -8.81
C ARG A 422 25.66 7.95 -7.76
N CYS A 423 25.57 6.62 -7.89
CA CYS A 423 26.16 5.65 -6.98
C CYS A 423 27.12 4.75 -7.77
N GLU A 424 28.32 5.26 -8.04
CA GLU A 424 29.32 4.66 -8.95
C GLU A 424 29.78 3.26 -8.53
N ASP A 425 29.68 2.94 -7.24
CA ASP A 425 30.00 1.65 -6.64
C ASP A 425 28.90 0.59 -6.81
N LEU A 426 27.73 0.99 -7.33
CA LEU A 426 26.62 0.11 -7.65
C LEU A 426 26.54 -0.17 -9.16
N PRO A 427 26.04 -1.35 -9.58
CA PRO A 427 25.89 -1.66 -10.99
C PRO A 427 25.02 -0.63 -11.71
N GLY A 428 25.49 -0.20 -12.88
CA GLY A 428 24.81 0.84 -13.66
C GLY A 428 24.86 2.24 -13.03
N GLY A 429 25.57 2.41 -11.91
CA GLY A 429 25.68 3.70 -11.22
C GLY A 429 24.41 4.11 -10.46
N VAL A 430 23.40 3.24 -10.34
CA VAL A 430 22.07 3.60 -9.84
C VAL A 430 21.98 3.47 -8.32
N CYS A 431 21.49 4.53 -7.65
CA CYS A 431 21.25 4.54 -6.21
C CYS A 431 19.99 3.75 -5.83
N LEU A 432 20.11 2.42 -5.84
CA LEU A 432 19.03 1.46 -5.62
C LEU A 432 18.76 1.15 -4.14
N TYR A 433 19.62 1.58 -3.21
CA TYR A 433 19.35 1.51 -1.78
C TYR A 433 18.82 2.86 -1.30
N GLN A 434 17.68 2.85 -0.59
CA GLN A 434 17.07 4.07 -0.06
C GLN A 434 16.66 3.93 1.40
N ASP A 435 16.77 5.04 2.12
CA ASP A 435 16.28 5.16 3.50
C ASP A 435 15.24 6.30 3.62
N PRO A 436 14.03 6.11 3.05
CA PRO A 436 13.03 7.17 3.01
C PRO A 436 12.53 7.56 4.40
N LEU A 437 12.60 6.67 5.38
CA LEU A 437 12.17 6.93 6.75
C LEU A 437 13.14 7.85 7.48
N LEU A 438 14.45 7.59 7.39
CA LEU A 438 15.49 8.47 7.92
C LEU A 438 15.36 9.91 7.40
N HIS A 439 14.99 10.05 6.12
CA HIS A 439 14.92 11.36 5.44
C HIS A 439 13.53 11.98 5.43
N GLY A 440 12.54 11.37 6.09
CA GLY A 440 11.17 11.91 6.15
C GLY A 440 10.47 11.98 4.78
N GLN A 441 10.82 11.11 3.85
CA GLN A 441 10.39 11.13 2.46
C GLN A 441 9.05 10.40 2.25
N THR A 442 8.06 10.78 3.05
CA THR A 442 6.67 10.31 2.98
C THR A 442 5.73 11.50 3.12
N GLU A 443 4.53 11.40 2.56
CA GLU A 443 3.58 12.52 2.60
C GLU A 443 3.13 12.85 4.02
N GLY A 444 2.97 11.84 4.89
CA GLY A 444 2.67 12.03 6.31
C GLY A 444 3.67 12.97 7.02
N VAL A 445 4.97 12.88 6.69
CA VAL A 445 6.01 13.76 7.26
C VAL A 445 6.11 15.08 6.49
N ARG A 446 6.12 15.07 5.15
CA ARG A 446 6.26 16.29 4.33
C ARG A 446 5.13 17.30 4.59
N LEU A 447 3.91 16.80 4.82
CA LEU A 447 2.73 17.62 5.09
C LEU A 447 2.60 18.01 6.57
N GLY A 448 3.49 17.52 7.44
CA GLY A 448 3.50 17.86 8.86
C GLY A 448 2.44 17.15 9.71
N TYR A 449 1.87 16.03 9.24
CA TYR A 449 0.90 15.24 10.02
C TYR A 449 1.55 14.39 11.10
N ARG A 450 2.85 14.12 10.99
CA ARG A 450 3.64 13.46 12.04
C ARG A 450 5.08 13.96 12.05
N PRO A 451 5.77 13.92 13.19
CA PRO A 451 7.21 14.16 13.22
C PRO A 451 7.96 13.11 12.40
N ARG A 452 9.16 13.47 11.94
CA ARG A 452 10.05 12.51 11.28
C ARG A 452 10.49 11.41 12.23
N GLU A 453 10.84 11.79 13.46
CA GLU A 453 11.31 10.86 14.47
C GLU A 453 10.15 10.34 15.31
N TYR A 454 10.12 9.03 15.51
CA TYR A 454 9.15 8.38 16.36
C TYR A 454 9.55 8.52 17.83
N THR A 455 8.62 8.98 18.65
CA THR A 455 8.77 9.01 20.10
C THR A 455 7.85 7.97 20.72
N ALA A 456 8.46 7.03 21.43
CA ALA A 456 7.77 6.03 22.23
C ALA A 456 6.73 6.68 23.16
N PRO A 457 5.55 6.06 23.34
CA PRO A 457 4.60 6.43 24.39
C PRO A 457 5.20 6.43 25.80
#